data_AF-A0A938MG77-F1
#
_entry.id   AF-A0A938MG77-F1
#
_cell.length_a   1.000
_cell.length_b   1.000
_cell.length_c   1.000
_cell.angle_alpha   90.00
_cell.angle_beta   90.00
_cell.angle_gamma   90.00
#
_symmetry.space_group_name_H-M   'P 1'
#
loop_
_entity.id
_entity.type
_entity.pdbx_description
1 polymer ?
#
loop_
_entity_poly.entity_id
_entity_poly.type
_entity_poly.pdbx_seq_one_letter_code
_entity_poly.pdbx_strand_id
1 'polypeptide(L)'
;MLLSFAVFLAAPALLADDFADGAQLFQQGKFAEALQKLKTAIEADPANAKAYYYAALALEKKEDWAEALKHWEAFKALAEKAHEREFADTHIEHCKRMGRDAPKAGAAATPQATRPALPKVSAADFAKVEPEWTTVRTEHFIVETRNKALAQAVAQRAEYFHGLIVSTFLGGRAWPRVSTIRVYGDRQQYLKDTGMPHWSGGGFVYTVYSADNIVRRIDLYQLDDKGQFQPDLLTRVLPHEMTHLVLEEYFGSIRCPRWLNEGLAMFLQEGTEEEYADEMAPVVKKGHYIPLKDLFAMTEYPKAVGAFYAESESVTRMLVTSLTNEQMFTFLEELKKGMPVNIALQTATGLQGDLVEQLQKKWLQMMLKRAERAKRPGN
;
A
#
# COMPACT_ATOMS: atom_id res chain seq x y z
N MET A 1 -53.74 16.59 52.03
CA MET A 1 -53.72 16.65 50.55
C MET A 1 -52.67 17.70 50.19
N LEU A 2 -51.41 17.35 49.87
CA LEU A 2 -50.91 16.88 48.55
C LEU A 2 -51.43 17.78 47.41
N LEU A 3 -50.64 18.46 46.57
CA LEU A 3 -49.28 18.18 46.07
C LEU A 3 -48.46 19.45 45.84
N SER A 4 -47.15 19.28 46.03
CA SER A 4 -46.05 20.11 45.51
C SER A 4 -45.82 19.78 44.03
N PHE A 5 -45.66 20.78 43.17
CA PHE A 5 -45.12 20.59 41.82
C PHE A 5 -43.81 21.39 41.71
N ALA A 6 -42.71 20.67 41.92
CA ALA A 6 -41.37 21.16 41.66
C ALA A 6 -41.17 21.25 40.14
N VAL A 7 -40.84 22.46 39.68
CA VAL A 7 -40.32 22.70 38.33
C VAL A 7 -38.93 22.08 38.28
N PHE A 8 -38.80 20.92 37.64
CA PHE A 8 -37.50 20.39 37.24
C PHE A 8 -37.08 21.15 35.98
N LEU A 9 -36.26 22.18 36.16
CA LEU A 9 -35.33 22.64 35.13
C LEU A 9 -34.33 21.50 34.93
N ALA A 10 -34.64 20.61 33.98
CA ALA A 10 -33.60 19.77 33.39
C ALA A 10 -32.61 20.73 32.73
N ALA A 11 -31.39 20.77 33.26
CA ALA A 11 -30.24 21.34 32.58
C ALA A 11 -30.24 20.83 31.12
N PRO A 12 -29.85 21.65 30.12
CA PRO A 12 -29.54 21.09 28.83
C PRO A 12 -28.38 20.13 29.06
N ALA A 13 -28.67 18.84 29.07
CA ALA A 13 -27.66 17.82 28.93
C ALA A 13 -26.85 18.25 27.71
N LEU A 14 -25.55 18.44 27.92
CA LEU A 14 -24.57 18.66 26.88
C LEU A 14 -24.86 17.61 25.79
N LEU A 15 -25.56 18.00 24.71
CA LEU A 15 -25.93 17.05 23.67
C LEU A 15 -24.62 16.65 23.03
N ALA A 16 -24.17 15.44 23.34
CA ALA A 16 -23.17 14.78 22.52
C ALA A 16 -23.71 14.83 21.09
N ASP A 17 -22.95 15.45 20.18
CA ASP A 17 -23.30 15.48 18.78
C ASP A 17 -23.10 14.05 18.25
N ASP A 18 -24.18 13.26 18.23
CA ASP A 18 -24.14 11.86 17.80
C ASP A 18 -23.55 11.70 16.40
N PHE A 19 -23.66 12.73 15.55
CA PHE A 19 -22.95 12.74 14.26
C PHE A 19 -21.43 12.85 14.45
N ALA A 20 -20.96 13.78 15.30
CA ALA A 20 -19.53 13.93 15.58
C ALA A 20 -18.94 12.66 16.25
N ASP A 21 -19.66 12.06 17.20
CA ASP A 21 -19.30 10.78 17.81
C ASP A 21 -19.23 9.67 16.76
N GLY A 22 -20.24 9.58 15.89
CA GLY A 22 -20.31 8.60 14.81
C GLY A 22 -19.16 8.76 13.81
N ALA A 23 -18.85 9.99 13.40
CA ALA A 23 -17.72 10.30 12.53
C ALA A 23 -16.38 9.98 13.20
N GLN A 24 -16.22 10.27 14.50
CA GLN A 24 -15.01 9.94 15.24
C GLN A 24 -14.80 8.41 15.35
N LEU A 25 -15.86 7.66 15.67
CA LEU A 25 -15.83 6.20 15.71
C LEU A 25 -15.51 5.60 14.35
N PHE A 26 -16.02 6.20 13.27
CA PHE A 26 -15.67 5.82 11.90
C PHE A 26 -14.17 6.01 11.63
N GLN A 27 -13.59 7.15 12.01
CA GLN A 27 -12.14 7.41 11.86
C GLN A 27 -11.27 6.44 12.67
N GLN A 28 -11.81 5.89 13.78
CA GLN A 28 -11.15 4.86 14.58
C GLN A 28 -11.34 3.44 14.02
N GLY A 29 -12.04 3.26 12.90
CA GLY A 29 -12.35 1.96 12.31
C GLY A 29 -13.44 1.17 13.03
N LYS A 30 -14.13 1.77 14.01
CA LYS A 30 -15.19 1.13 14.79
C LYS A 30 -16.55 1.22 14.08
N PHE A 31 -16.65 0.62 12.90
CA PHE A 31 -17.78 0.83 11.99
C PHE A 31 -19.15 0.45 12.55
N ALA A 32 -19.23 -0.60 13.39
CA ALA A 32 -20.50 -1.00 14.00
C ALA A 32 -21.00 0.02 15.03
N GLU A 33 -20.11 0.55 15.88
CA GLU A 33 -20.42 1.60 16.86
C GLU A 33 -20.71 2.93 16.15
N ALA A 34 -19.94 3.25 15.11
CA ALA A 34 -20.16 4.42 14.26
C ALA A 34 -21.56 4.39 13.64
N LEU A 35 -22.00 3.26 13.09
CA LEU A 35 -23.33 3.11 12.50
C LEU A 35 -24.46 3.30 13.51
N GLN A 36 -24.28 2.87 14.76
CA GLN A 36 -25.27 3.10 15.81
C GLN A 36 -25.46 4.59 16.08
N LYS A 37 -24.34 5.34 16.19
CA LYS A 37 -24.34 6.79 16.40
C LYS A 37 -24.83 7.57 15.19
N LEU A 38 -24.43 7.16 13.98
CA LEU A 38 -24.90 7.78 12.75
C LEU A 38 -26.38 7.54 12.51
N LYS A 39 -26.91 6.37 12.93
CA LYS A 39 -28.35 6.10 12.90
C LYS A 39 -29.12 7.05 13.82
N THR A 40 -28.69 7.25 15.06
CA THR A 40 -29.38 8.19 15.96
C THR A 40 -29.28 9.63 15.44
N ALA A 41 -28.15 10.01 14.83
CA ALA A 41 -27.99 11.29 14.17
C ALA A 41 -28.96 11.49 12.98
N ILE A 42 -29.15 10.45 12.15
CA ILE A 42 -30.12 10.45 11.03
C ILE A 42 -31.56 10.52 11.53
N GLU A 43 -31.89 9.81 12.61
CA GLU A 43 -33.23 9.83 13.21
C GLU A 43 -33.54 11.21 13.82
N ALA A 44 -32.54 11.89 14.38
CA ALA A 44 -32.68 13.23 14.93
C ALA A 44 -32.75 14.32 13.84
N ASP A 45 -31.95 14.19 12.78
CA ASP A 45 -31.95 15.10 11.63
C ASP A 45 -31.88 14.32 10.29
N PRO A 46 -33.04 14.00 9.70
CA PRO A 46 -33.12 13.33 8.40
C PRO A 46 -32.57 14.15 7.22
N ALA A 47 -32.28 15.44 7.40
CA ALA A 47 -31.66 16.27 6.36
C ALA A 47 -30.12 16.29 6.46
N ASN A 48 -29.53 15.61 7.45
CA ASN A 48 -28.08 15.57 7.63
C ASN A 48 -27.41 14.65 6.59
N ALA A 49 -27.14 15.22 5.41
CA ALA A 49 -26.45 14.52 4.32
C ALA A 49 -25.13 13.86 4.79
N LYS A 50 -24.38 14.50 5.68
CA LYS A 50 -23.10 13.97 6.17
C LYS A 50 -23.29 12.68 6.98
N ALA A 51 -24.36 12.58 7.76
CA ALA A 51 -24.64 11.35 8.52
C ALA A 51 -24.92 10.17 7.58
N TYR A 52 -25.67 10.39 6.49
CA TYR A 52 -25.86 9.38 5.44
C TYR A 52 -24.55 9.02 4.73
N TYR A 53 -23.69 10.00 4.43
CA TYR A 53 -22.37 9.78 3.83
C TYR A 53 -21.50 8.84 4.69
N TYR A 54 -21.35 9.16 5.98
CA TYR A 54 -20.53 8.33 6.88
C TYR A 54 -21.17 6.96 7.13
N ALA A 55 -22.51 6.87 7.17
CA ALA A 55 -23.20 5.60 7.31
C ALA A 55 -23.00 4.72 6.07
N ALA A 56 -23.12 5.30 4.87
CA ALA A 56 -22.89 4.60 3.61
C ALA A 56 -21.47 4.04 3.53
N LEU A 57 -20.45 4.87 3.82
CA LEU A 57 -19.07 4.41 3.87
C LEU A 57 -18.86 3.30 4.90
N ALA A 58 -19.39 3.45 6.12
CA ALA A 58 -19.28 2.42 7.16
C ALA A 58 -19.92 1.09 6.76
N LEU A 59 -21.02 1.13 6.00
CA LEU A 59 -21.68 -0.05 5.46
C LEU A 59 -20.89 -0.68 4.31
N GLU A 60 -20.27 0.11 3.43
CA GLU A 60 -19.32 -0.40 2.44
C GLU A 60 -18.13 -1.10 3.10
N LYS A 61 -17.59 -0.55 4.21
CA LYS A 61 -16.49 -1.21 4.95
C LYS A 61 -16.89 -2.55 5.56
N LYS A 62 -18.19 -2.73 5.83
CA LYS A 62 -18.79 -3.97 6.34
C LYS A 62 -19.33 -4.87 5.23
N GLU A 63 -19.14 -4.48 3.98
CA GLU A 63 -19.65 -5.16 2.78
C GLU A 63 -21.18 -5.32 2.76
N ASP A 64 -21.90 -4.46 3.50
CA ASP A 64 -23.36 -4.38 3.45
C ASP A 64 -23.79 -3.48 2.29
N TRP A 65 -23.53 -3.97 1.07
CA TRP A 65 -23.73 -3.21 -0.18
C TRP A 65 -25.17 -2.76 -0.38
N ALA A 66 -26.13 -3.55 0.11
CA ALA A 66 -27.55 -3.26 -0.02
C ALA A 66 -27.97 -2.06 0.84
N GLU A 67 -27.49 -1.99 2.09
CA GLU A 67 -27.80 -0.87 2.96
C GLU A 67 -26.93 0.35 2.61
N ALA A 68 -25.66 0.14 2.25
CA ALA A 68 -24.78 1.20 1.76
C ALA A 68 -25.38 1.95 0.56
N LEU A 69 -25.95 1.19 -0.40
CA LEU A 69 -26.64 1.76 -1.56
C LEU A 69 -27.76 2.71 -1.16
N LYS A 70 -28.61 2.33 -0.19
CA LYS A 70 -29.71 3.19 0.29
C LYS A 70 -29.19 4.48 0.91
N HIS A 71 -28.13 4.40 1.71
CA HIS A 71 -27.53 5.58 2.33
C HIS A 71 -26.82 6.47 1.31
N TRP A 72 -26.24 5.92 0.25
CA TRP A 72 -25.70 6.71 -0.86
C TRP A 72 -26.78 7.41 -1.68
N GLU A 73 -27.90 6.74 -1.95
CA GLU A 73 -29.05 7.36 -2.61
C GLU A 73 -29.64 8.49 -1.76
N ALA A 74 -29.75 8.30 -0.45
CA ALA A 74 -30.18 9.34 0.49
C ALA A 74 -29.19 10.52 0.55
N PHE A 75 -27.88 10.25 0.62
CA PHE A 75 -26.85 11.28 0.55
C PHE A 75 -26.95 12.08 -0.76
N LYS A 76 -27.08 11.39 -1.90
CA LYS A 76 -27.23 12.02 -3.22
C LYS A 76 -28.47 12.92 -3.30
N ALA A 77 -29.59 12.48 -2.72
CA ALA A 77 -30.84 13.24 -2.72
C ALA A 77 -30.73 14.54 -1.91
N LEU A 78 -29.90 14.54 -0.86
CA LEU A 78 -29.67 15.69 0.02
C LEU A 78 -28.47 16.56 -0.42
N ALA A 79 -27.65 16.09 -1.36
CA ALA A 79 -26.47 16.79 -1.83
C ALA A 79 -26.82 18.05 -2.64
N GLU A 80 -26.32 19.20 -2.18
CA GLU A 80 -26.55 20.49 -2.84
C GLU A 80 -25.67 20.67 -4.08
N LYS A 81 -24.44 20.12 -4.05
CA LYS A 81 -23.43 20.36 -5.08
C LYS A 81 -23.42 19.26 -6.14
N ALA A 82 -23.11 19.63 -7.38
CA ALA A 82 -23.03 18.69 -8.50
C ALA A 82 -21.96 17.60 -8.27
N HIS A 83 -20.79 17.96 -7.77
CA HIS A 83 -19.70 17.00 -7.52
C HIS A 83 -20.02 16.01 -6.38
N GLU A 84 -20.81 16.42 -5.37
CA GLU A 84 -21.25 15.52 -4.30
C GLU A 84 -22.21 14.45 -4.84
N ARG A 85 -23.07 14.83 -5.81
CA ARG A 85 -23.96 13.89 -6.50
C ARG A 85 -23.21 12.93 -7.43
N GLU A 86 -22.22 13.42 -8.16
CA GLU A 86 -21.35 12.59 -9.02
C GLU A 86 -20.50 11.62 -8.19
N PHE A 87 -20.00 12.08 -7.05
CA PHE A 87 -19.32 11.24 -6.08
C PHE A 87 -20.24 10.13 -5.56
N ALA A 88 -21.46 10.47 -5.15
CA ALA A 88 -22.45 9.48 -4.73
C ALA A 88 -22.80 8.49 -5.86
N ASP A 89 -22.90 8.95 -7.12
CA ASP A 89 -23.13 8.08 -8.27
C ASP A 89 -22.05 7.02 -8.46
N THR A 90 -20.79 7.39 -8.23
CA THR A 90 -19.65 6.47 -8.30
C THR A 90 -19.80 5.34 -7.27
N HIS A 91 -20.16 5.68 -6.04
CA HIS A 91 -20.38 4.71 -4.96
C HIS A 91 -21.67 3.89 -5.15
N ILE A 92 -22.74 4.49 -5.67
CA ILE A 92 -23.98 3.79 -6.03
C ILE A 92 -23.71 2.70 -7.06
N GLU A 93 -22.97 3.02 -8.13
CA GLU A 93 -22.61 2.03 -9.15
C GLU A 93 -21.65 0.97 -8.59
N HIS A 94 -20.75 1.35 -7.68
CA HIS A 94 -19.91 0.40 -6.96
C HIS A 94 -20.74 -0.59 -6.13
N CYS A 95 -21.64 -0.10 -5.29
CA CYS A 95 -22.54 -0.91 -4.47
C CYS A 95 -23.43 -1.83 -5.31
N LYS A 96 -23.98 -1.33 -6.43
CA LYS A 96 -24.78 -2.14 -7.38
C LYS A 96 -23.96 -3.26 -8.04
N ARG A 97 -22.68 -3.03 -8.33
CA ARG A 97 -21.79 -4.07 -8.87
C ARG A 97 -21.48 -5.09 -7.78
N MET A 98 -21.01 -4.66 -6.62
CA MET A 98 -20.65 -5.56 -5.51
C MET A 98 -21.85 -6.37 -5.00
N GLY A 99 -23.05 -5.78 -4.98
CA GLY A 99 -24.28 -6.46 -4.60
C GLY A 99 -24.81 -7.48 -5.62
N ARG A 100 -24.38 -7.41 -6.89
CA ARG A 100 -24.71 -8.41 -7.94
C ARG A 100 -23.78 -9.62 -7.91
N ASP A 101 -22.53 -9.40 -7.50
CA ASP A 101 -21.46 -10.41 -7.56
C ASP A 101 -21.21 -11.11 -6.20
N ALA A 102 -21.92 -10.74 -5.13
CA ALA A 102 -21.69 -11.29 -3.80
C ALA A 102 -22.30 -12.69 -3.61
N PRO A 103 -21.49 -13.74 -3.37
CA PRO A 103 -22.00 -14.96 -2.73
C PRO A 103 -22.37 -14.65 -1.27
N LYS A 104 -23.53 -15.14 -0.80
CA LYS A 104 -23.89 -15.06 0.62
C LYS A 104 -22.91 -15.89 1.47
N ALA A 105 -21.99 -15.26 2.19
CA ALA A 105 -21.27 -15.87 3.31
C ALA A 105 -20.71 -14.80 4.26
N GLY A 106 -20.64 -15.16 5.54
CA GLY A 106 -20.45 -14.26 6.67
C GLY A 106 -19.02 -13.76 6.85
N ALA A 107 -18.93 -12.75 7.72
CA ALA A 107 -17.73 -12.07 8.19
C ALA A 107 -16.48 -12.95 8.21
N ALA A 108 -15.63 -12.82 7.20
CA ALA A 108 -14.26 -13.30 7.24
C ALA A 108 -13.36 -12.10 7.56
N ALA A 109 -12.73 -12.15 8.73
CA ALA A 109 -11.69 -11.22 9.12
C ALA A 109 -10.53 -11.27 8.11
N THR A 110 -9.96 -10.10 7.80
CA THR A 110 -8.74 -9.95 7.01
C THR A 110 -7.64 -10.84 7.62
N PRO A 111 -7.02 -11.78 6.87
CA PRO A 111 -5.93 -12.59 7.41
C PRO A 111 -4.74 -11.68 7.68
N GLN A 112 -4.35 -11.57 8.95
CA GLN A 112 -3.06 -11.03 9.33
C GLN A 112 -2.01 -12.09 8.96
N ALA A 113 -1.37 -11.96 7.80
CA ALA A 113 -0.38 -12.92 7.32
C ALA A 113 0.78 -13.00 8.33
N THR A 114 0.89 -14.11 9.06
CA THR A 114 2.01 -14.37 9.93
C THR A 114 3.26 -14.59 9.08
N ARG A 115 4.36 -13.88 9.39
CA ARG A 115 5.63 -14.01 8.67
C ARG A 115 6.11 -15.47 8.74
N PRO A 116 6.22 -16.20 7.62
CA PRO A 116 6.76 -17.55 7.66
C PRO A 116 8.23 -17.47 8.08
N ALA A 117 8.63 -18.35 8.99
CA ALA A 117 10.04 -18.49 9.33
C ALA A 117 10.80 -18.90 8.07
N LEU A 118 11.93 -18.23 7.81
CA LEU A 118 12.85 -18.68 6.76
C LEU A 118 13.24 -20.14 7.06
N PRO A 119 13.34 -20.99 6.02
CA PRO A 119 13.87 -22.33 6.19
C PRO A 119 15.22 -22.27 6.91
N LYS A 120 15.43 -23.13 7.91
CA LYS A 120 16.72 -23.28 8.60
C LYS A 120 17.73 -23.99 7.68
N VAL A 121 18.06 -23.36 6.57
CA VAL A 121 19.01 -23.84 5.56
C VAL A 121 20.23 -22.95 5.61
N SER A 122 21.42 -23.54 5.59
CA SER A 122 22.66 -22.77 5.67
C SER A 122 22.93 -22.03 4.36
N ALA A 123 23.65 -20.90 4.41
CA ALA A 123 24.10 -20.21 3.20
C ALA A 123 24.94 -21.14 2.29
N ALA A 124 25.68 -22.09 2.88
CA ALA A 124 26.43 -23.10 2.13
C ALA A 124 25.52 -24.08 1.37
N ASP A 125 24.35 -24.41 1.90
CA ASP A 125 23.37 -25.25 1.21
C ASP A 125 22.69 -24.49 0.07
N PHE A 126 22.36 -23.21 0.25
CA PHE A 126 21.85 -22.37 -0.83
C PHE A 126 22.90 -22.03 -1.89
N ALA A 127 24.19 -22.10 -1.55
CA ALA A 127 25.26 -21.87 -2.52
C ALA A 127 25.44 -23.01 -3.54
N LYS A 128 24.90 -24.21 -3.27
CA LYS A 128 25.00 -25.36 -4.19
C LYS A 128 24.27 -25.06 -5.50
N VAL A 129 24.92 -25.33 -6.62
CA VAL A 129 24.33 -25.26 -7.97
C VAL A 129 24.32 -26.67 -8.57
N GLU A 130 23.14 -27.24 -8.72
CA GLU A 130 22.89 -28.54 -9.33
C GLU A 130 22.92 -28.43 -10.87
N PRO A 131 23.24 -29.50 -11.61
CA PRO A 131 23.25 -29.46 -13.08
C PRO A 131 21.85 -29.25 -13.66
N GLU A 132 20.84 -29.84 -13.02
CA GLU A 132 19.46 -29.82 -13.47
C GLU A 132 18.65 -28.70 -12.81
N TRP A 133 17.67 -28.19 -13.54
CA TRP A 133 16.70 -27.24 -13.00
C TRP A 133 15.66 -27.95 -12.14
N THR A 134 15.44 -27.43 -10.94
CA THR A 134 14.30 -27.74 -10.09
C THR A 134 13.21 -26.70 -10.32
N THR A 135 11.97 -27.17 -10.46
CA THR A 135 10.77 -26.32 -10.54
C THR A 135 9.89 -26.55 -9.31
N VAL A 136 9.46 -25.48 -8.65
CA VAL A 136 8.45 -25.49 -7.59
C VAL A 136 7.30 -24.59 -8.00
N ARG A 137 6.06 -25.09 -7.88
CA ARG A 137 4.86 -24.32 -8.21
C ARG A 137 4.04 -24.04 -6.96
N THR A 138 3.54 -22.82 -6.86
CA THR A 138 2.59 -22.36 -5.84
C THR A 138 1.34 -21.78 -6.52
N GLU A 139 0.49 -21.08 -5.76
CA GLU A 139 -0.71 -20.45 -6.29
C GLU A 139 -0.36 -19.35 -7.30
N HIS A 140 0.61 -18.49 -6.95
CA HIS A 140 0.96 -17.31 -7.74
C HIS A 140 2.31 -17.43 -8.46
N PHE A 141 3.10 -18.48 -8.21
CA PHE A 141 4.46 -18.55 -8.75
C PHE A 141 4.85 -19.92 -9.31
N ILE A 142 5.70 -19.87 -10.34
CA ILE A 142 6.53 -20.98 -10.79
C ILE A 142 7.98 -20.56 -10.54
N VAL A 143 8.65 -21.25 -9.63
CA VAL A 143 10.03 -20.98 -9.26
C VAL A 143 10.94 -21.98 -9.95
N GLU A 144 11.90 -21.48 -10.72
CA GLU A 144 12.91 -22.26 -11.44
C GLU A 144 14.29 -21.92 -10.86
N THR A 145 15.01 -22.92 -10.36
CA THR A 145 16.39 -22.75 -9.89
C THR A 145 17.17 -24.06 -9.94
N ARG A 146 18.49 -23.99 -9.85
CA ARG A 146 19.40 -25.13 -9.76
C ARG A 146 19.72 -25.52 -8.32
N ASN A 147 18.75 -25.40 -7.42
CA ASN A 147 18.89 -25.75 -6.01
C ASN A 147 17.51 -26.03 -5.41
N LYS A 148 17.24 -27.28 -5.03
CA LYS A 148 15.91 -27.68 -4.55
C LYS A 148 15.48 -26.97 -3.26
N ALA A 149 16.41 -26.78 -2.32
CA ALA A 149 16.12 -26.10 -1.06
C ALA A 149 15.82 -24.61 -1.29
N LEU A 150 16.59 -23.97 -2.17
CA LEU A 150 16.37 -22.59 -2.56
C LEU A 150 15.04 -22.41 -3.31
N ALA A 151 14.66 -23.35 -4.18
CA ALA A 151 13.39 -23.30 -4.89
C ALA A 151 12.19 -23.22 -3.92
N GLN A 152 12.22 -24.04 -2.87
CA GLN A 152 11.19 -24.03 -1.83
C GLN A 152 11.21 -22.75 -1.01
N ALA A 153 12.40 -22.25 -0.66
CA ALA A 153 12.55 -21.01 0.11
C ALA A 153 12.04 -19.79 -0.67
N VAL A 154 12.41 -19.67 -1.94
CA VAL A 154 11.94 -18.61 -2.84
C VAL A 154 10.43 -18.69 -3.03
N ALA A 155 9.87 -19.89 -3.26
CA ALA A 155 8.44 -20.09 -3.41
C ALA A 155 7.64 -19.63 -2.17
N GLN A 156 8.07 -20.05 -0.98
CA GLN A 156 7.42 -19.65 0.28
C GLN A 156 7.51 -18.13 0.51
N ARG A 157 8.66 -17.54 0.20
CA ARG A 157 8.90 -16.10 0.37
C ARG A 157 8.16 -15.26 -0.64
N ALA A 158 8.05 -15.72 -1.88
CA ALA A 158 7.27 -15.07 -2.91
C ALA A 158 5.79 -15.01 -2.52
N GLU A 159 5.19 -16.10 -2.03
CA GLU A 159 3.79 -16.07 -1.56
C GLU A 159 3.60 -15.10 -0.38
N TYR A 160 4.55 -15.06 0.56
CA TYR A 160 4.51 -14.11 1.66
C TYR A 160 4.54 -12.65 1.18
N PHE A 161 5.48 -12.31 0.30
CA PHE A 161 5.60 -10.95 -0.22
C PHE A 161 4.48 -10.57 -1.18
N HIS A 162 3.93 -11.53 -1.93
CA HIS A 162 2.72 -11.31 -2.70
C HIS A 162 1.55 -10.89 -1.80
N GLY A 163 1.35 -11.59 -0.67
CA GLY A 163 0.37 -11.20 0.34
C GLY A 163 0.60 -9.79 0.90
N LEU A 164 1.86 -9.41 1.17
CA LEU A 164 2.21 -8.06 1.61
C LEU A 164 1.96 -7.00 0.53
N ILE A 165 2.35 -7.25 -0.72
CA ILE A 165 2.10 -6.36 -1.86
C ILE A 165 0.59 -6.13 -2.05
N VAL A 166 -0.19 -7.22 -2.04
CA VAL A 166 -1.65 -7.17 -2.21
C VAL A 166 -2.30 -6.38 -1.07
N SER A 167 -1.93 -6.67 0.18
CA SER A 167 -2.54 -6.02 1.34
C SER A 167 -2.11 -4.57 1.50
N THR A 168 -0.87 -4.23 1.18
CA THR A 168 -0.31 -2.87 1.36
C THR A 168 -0.70 -1.94 0.20
N PHE A 169 -0.62 -2.42 -1.05
CA PHE A 169 -0.75 -1.56 -2.24
C PHE A 169 -2.07 -1.77 -2.97
N LEU A 170 -2.56 -3.01 -3.08
CA LEU A 170 -3.75 -3.32 -3.88
C LEU A 170 -5.05 -3.33 -3.05
N GLY A 171 -5.03 -2.81 -1.83
CA GLY A 171 -6.20 -2.74 -0.95
C GLY A 171 -6.79 -4.11 -0.62
N GLY A 172 -5.98 -5.17 -0.63
CA GLY A 172 -6.42 -6.56 -0.42
C GLY A 172 -7.08 -7.23 -1.62
N ARG A 173 -7.13 -6.56 -2.79
CA ARG A 173 -7.69 -7.14 -4.01
C ARG A 173 -6.78 -8.23 -4.55
N ALA A 174 -7.36 -9.37 -4.87
CA ALA A 174 -6.62 -10.51 -5.41
C ALA A 174 -5.82 -10.11 -6.66
N TRP A 175 -4.58 -10.59 -6.74
CA TRP A 175 -3.75 -10.53 -7.93
C TRP A 175 -3.45 -11.97 -8.40
N PRO A 176 -4.44 -12.64 -9.03
CA PRO A 176 -4.39 -14.07 -9.35
C PRO A 176 -3.57 -14.31 -10.62
N ARG A 177 -2.33 -13.83 -10.65
CA ARG A 177 -1.39 -14.03 -11.75
C ARG A 177 -0.39 -15.09 -11.36
N VAL A 178 -0.08 -16.00 -12.28
CA VAL A 178 1.04 -16.92 -12.15
C VAL A 178 2.26 -16.27 -12.81
N SER A 179 3.28 -15.94 -12.02
CA SER A 179 4.53 -15.34 -12.47
C SER A 179 5.69 -16.32 -12.34
N THR A 180 6.65 -16.26 -13.26
CA THR A 180 7.86 -17.10 -13.17
C THR A 180 8.93 -16.37 -12.35
N ILE A 181 9.55 -17.04 -11.40
CA ILE A 181 10.75 -16.56 -10.71
C ILE A 181 11.89 -17.48 -11.09
N ARG A 182 12.89 -16.95 -11.79
CA ARG A 182 14.07 -17.71 -12.20
C ARG A 182 15.27 -17.25 -11.38
N VAL A 183 15.93 -18.19 -10.71
CA VAL A 183 17.17 -17.94 -9.96
C VAL A 183 18.33 -18.65 -10.64
N TYR A 184 19.16 -17.88 -11.33
CA TYR A 184 20.39 -18.36 -11.98
C TYR A 184 21.45 -18.75 -10.94
N GLY A 185 22.31 -19.70 -11.31
CA GLY A 185 23.36 -20.21 -10.43
C GLY A 185 24.37 -19.14 -10.03
N ASP A 186 24.69 -18.22 -10.95
CA ASP A 186 25.64 -17.14 -10.72
C ASP A 186 25.27 -15.88 -11.51
N ARG A 187 25.94 -14.79 -11.16
CA ARG A 187 25.76 -13.48 -11.77
C ARG A 187 26.15 -13.44 -13.25
N GLN A 188 27.17 -14.20 -13.65
CA GLN A 188 27.65 -14.20 -15.03
C GLN A 188 26.58 -14.77 -15.98
N GLN A 189 25.97 -15.89 -15.60
CA GLN A 189 24.89 -16.51 -16.35
C GLN A 189 23.64 -15.62 -16.37
N TYR A 190 23.30 -15.00 -15.24
CA TYR A 190 22.20 -14.03 -15.15
C TYR A 190 22.36 -12.89 -16.16
N LEU A 191 23.51 -12.20 -16.17
CA LEU A 191 23.75 -11.08 -17.08
C LEU A 191 23.74 -11.53 -18.55
N LYS A 192 24.32 -12.71 -18.83
CA LYS A 192 24.36 -13.28 -20.18
C LYS A 192 22.96 -13.60 -20.72
N ASP A 193 22.10 -14.22 -19.92
CA ASP A 193 20.79 -14.69 -20.38
C ASP A 193 19.72 -13.60 -20.39
N THR A 194 19.86 -12.59 -19.53
CA THR A 194 18.89 -11.49 -19.41
C THR A 194 19.28 -10.26 -20.22
N GLY A 195 20.57 -10.05 -20.49
CA GLY A 195 21.08 -8.81 -21.09
C GLY A 195 21.01 -7.60 -20.15
N MET A 196 20.75 -7.81 -18.85
CA MET A 196 20.69 -6.75 -17.85
C MET A 196 22.05 -6.07 -17.68
N PRO A 197 22.08 -4.79 -17.28
CA PRO A 197 23.32 -4.07 -17.09
C PRO A 197 24.15 -4.63 -15.92
N HIS A 198 25.47 -4.46 -15.98
CA HIS A 198 26.41 -5.02 -15.00
C HIS A 198 26.24 -4.50 -13.56
N TRP A 199 25.37 -3.53 -13.30
CA TRP A 199 25.07 -3.02 -11.96
C TRP A 199 23.75 -3.57 -11.39
N SER A 200 22.99 -4.32 -12.18
CA SER A 200 21.74 -4.93 -11.73
C SER A 200 22.03 -6.07 -10.73
N GLY A 201 21.28 -6.05 -9.62
CA GLY A 201 21.23 -7.11 -8.61
C GLY A 201 20.04 -8.06 -8.76
N GLY A 202 19.16 -7.78 -9.72
CA GLY A 202 17.89 -8.43 -9.97
C GLY A 202 17.16 -7.71 -11.10
N GLY A 203 16.20 -8.38 -11.72
CA GLY A 203 15.38 -7.74 -12.73
C GLY A 203 14.05 -8.42 -12.92
N PHE A 204 13.18 -7.78 -13.69
CA PHE A 204 11.90 -8.33 -14.09
C PHE A 204 11.66 -8.13 -15.59
N VAL A 205 10.76 -8.95 -16.12
CA VAL A 205 10.26 -8.87 -17.49
C VAL A 205 8.74 -8.91 -17.44
N TYR A 206 8.15 -7.85 -17.96
CA TYR A 206 6.73 -7.77 -18.27
C TYR A 206 6.57 -7.53 -19.77
N THR A 207 5.96 -8.47 -20.49
CA THR A 207 5.77 -8.33 -21.94
C THR A 207 4.41 -8.84 -22.36
N VAL A 208 3.62 -7.99 -23.00
CA VAL A 208 2.29 -8.31 -23.52
C VAL A 208 2.41 -8.61 -25.02
N TYR A 209 2.27 -9.89 -25.39
CA TYR A 209 2.19 -10.30 -26.81
C TYR A 209 0.74 -10.28 -27.30
N SER A 210 -0.21 -10.66 -26.44
CA SER A 210 -1.65 -10.57 -26.66
C SER A 210 -2.38 -10.55 -25.31
N ALA A 211 -3.72 -10.41 -25.32
CA ALA A 211 -4.52 -10.43 -24.10
C ALA A 211 -4.32 -11.71 -23.26
N ASP A 212 -4.10 -12.85 -23.92
CA ASP A 212 -3.91 -14.16 -23.27
C ASP A 212 -2.43 -14.60 -23.21
N ASN A 213 -1.52 -13.86 -23.85
CA ASN A 213 -0.10 -14.18 -23.88
C ASN A 213 0.71 -13.03 -23.27
N ILE A 214 0.87 -13.08 -21.95
CA ILE A 214 1.60 -12.09 -21.16
C ILE A 214 2.71 -12.81 -20.39
N VAL A 215 3.95 -12.40 -20.62
CA VAL A 215 5.11 -12.88 -19.86
C VAL A 215 5.27 -12.04 -18.61
N ARG A 216 5.32 -12.71 -17.46
CA ARG A 216 5.62 -12.15 -16.14
C ARG A 216 6.77 -12.95 -15.55
N ARG A 217 7.97 -12.39 -15.53
CA ARG A 217 9.16 -13.07 -15.02
C ARG A 217 9.98 -12.17 -14.12
N ILE A 218 10.50 -12.75 -13.05
CA ILE A 218 11.52 -12.15 -12.18
C ILE A 218 12.78 -12.98 -12.37
N ASP A 219 13.89 -12.30 -12.64
CA ASP A 219 15.20 -12.89 -12.89
C ASP A 219 16.16 -12.48 -11.76
N LEU A 220 16.65 -13.46 -11.00
CA LEU A 220 17.54 -13.30 -9.85
C LEU A 220 18.76 -14.21 -9.99
N TYR A 221 19.80 -14.03 -9.19
CA TYR A 221 20.92 -14.97 -9.14
C TYR A 221 21.28 -15.32 -7.70
N GLN A 222 21.77 -16.54 -7.44
CA GLN A 222 22.04 -16.98 -6.07
C GLN A 222 23.47 -16.65 -5.61
N LEU A 223 24.48 -16.70 -6.50
CA LEU A 223 25.89 -16.48 -6.16
C LEU A 223 26.42 -15.12 -6.64
N ASP A 224 27.14 -14.42 -5.77
CA ASP A 224 27.92 -13.24 -6.12
C ASP A 224 29.20 -13.57 -6.94
N ASP A 225 29.97 -12.55 -7.31
CA ASP A 225 31.21 -12.71 -8.08
C ASP A 225 32.31 -13.50 -7.34
N LYS A 226 32.14 -13.75 -6.04
CA LYS A 226 33.04 -14.55 -5.20
C LYS A 226 32.52 -15.99 -5.01
N GLY A 227 31.40 -16.35 -5.63
CA GLY A 227 30.76 -17.64 -5.48
C GLY A 227 30.06 -17.82 -4.12
N GLN A 228 29.72 -16.73 -3.43
CA GLN A 228 29.04 -16.76 -2.14
C GLN A 228 27.54 -16.54 -2.33
N PHE A 229 26.72 -17.25 -1.56
CA PHE A 229 25.27 -17.05 -1.58
C PHE A 229 24.93 -15.62 -1.13
N GLN A 230 24.06 -14.95 -1.88
CA GLN A 230 23.62 -13.60 -1.57
C GLN A 230 22.67 -13.58 -0.37
N PRO A 231 23.06 -13.01 0.79
CA PRO A 231 22.24 -13.04 2.00
C PRO A 231 20.91 -12.28 1.84
N ASP A 232 20.91 -11.27 0.97
CA ASP A 232 19.77 -10.37 0.75
C ASP A 232 18.78 -10.87 -0.31
N LEU A 233 19.06 -12.01 -0.97
CA LEU A 233 18.25 -12.53 -2.06
C LEU A 233 16.77 -12.71 -1.65
N LEU A 234 16.53 -13.34 -0.51
CA LEU A 234 15.18 -13.70 -0.03
C LEU A 234 14.48 -12.61 0.79
N THR A 235 15.20 -11.55 1.15
CA THR A 235 14.74 -10.53 2.12
C THR A 235 14.68 -9.14 1.53
N ARG A 236 15.54 -8.81 0.56
CA ARG A 236 15.59 -7.50 -0.08
C ARG A 236 15.43 -7.57 -1.59
N VAL A 237 16.16 -8.43 -2.29
CA VAL A 237 16.13 -8.46 -3.78
C VAL A 237 14.81 -9.01 -4.30
N LEU A 238 14.37 -10.17 -3.81
CA LEU A 238 13.10 -10.80 -4.22
C LEU A 238 11.88 -9.86 -4.06
N PRO A 239 11.57 -9.28 -2.89
CA PRO A 239 10.43 -8.38 -2.76
C PRO A 239 10.54 -7.11 -3.60
N HIS A 240 11.76 -6.61 -3.81
CA HIS A 240 12.01 -5.43 -4.63
C HIS A 240 11.60 -5.67 -6.09
N GLU A 241 12.10 -6.74 -6.71
CA GLU A 241 11.75 -7.08 -8.10
C GLU A 241 10.28 -7.50 -8.26
N MET A 242 9.71 -8.18 -7.24
CA MET A 242 8.29 -8.50 -7.22
C MET A 242 7.41 -7.25 -7.25
N THR A 243 7.80 -6.22 -6.50
CA THR A 243 7.07 -4.95 -6.45
C THR A 243 7.08 -4.26 -7.80
N HIS A 244 8.24 -4.19 -8.46
CA HIS A 244 8.35 -3.62 -9.80
C HIS A 244 7.43 -4.32 -10.81
N LEU A 245 7.43 -5.65 -10.84
CA LEU A 245 6.58 -6.43 -11.74
C LEU A 245 5.09 -6.16 -11.50
N VAL A 246 4.66 -6.17 -10.24
CA VAL A 246 3.25 -5.93 -9.89
C VAL A 246 2.84 -4.50 -10.26
N LEU A 247 3.68 -3.50 -9.98
CA LEU A 247 3.40 -2.12 -10.30
C LEU A 247 3.38 -1.86 -11.82
N GLU A 248 4.28 -2.49 -12.58
CA GLU A 248 4.29 -2.40 -14.05
C GLU A 248 2.97 -2.88 -14.64
N GLU A 249 2.49 -4.07 -14.24
CA GLU A 249 1.19 -4.58 -14.71
C GLU A 249 0.03 -3.75 -14.18
N TYR A 250 0.09 -3.33 -12.91
CA TYR A 250 -1.00 -2.61 -12.27
C TYR A 250 -1.23 -1.24 -12.91
N PHE A 251 -0.16 -0.48 -13.16
CA PHE A 251 -0.24 0.85 -13.78
C PHE A 251 -0.48 0.77 -15.31
N GLY A 252 0.03 -0.27 -15.98
CA GLY A 252 -0.26 -0.57 -17.37
C GLY A 252 0.21 0.53 -18.34
N SER A 253 -0.73 1.24 -18.97
CA SER A 253 -0.40 2.26 -19.99
C SER A 253 0.18 3.56 -19.42
N ILE A 254 -0.09 3.83 -18.14
CA ILE A 254 0.55 4.93 -17.41
C ILE A 254 1.73 4.34 -16.68
N ARG A 255 2.85 5.06 -16.59
CA ARG A 255 4.00 4.57 -15.83
C ARG A 255 3.83 4.92 -14.35
N CYS A 256 4.10 3.99 -13.46
CA CYS A 256 4.24 4.30 -12.04
C CYS A 256 5.32 5.39 -11.84
N PRO A 257 5.07 6.47 -11.08
CA PRO A 257 6.08 7.47 -10.78
C PRO A 257 7.34 6.83 -10.19
N ARG A 258 8.52 7.21 -10.68
CA ARG A 258 9.78 6.50 -10.32
C ARG A 258 10.04 6.48 -8.82
N TRP A 259 9.85 7.62 -8.14
CA TRP A 259 10.04 7.72 -6.69
C TRP A 259 9.15 6.74 -5.95
N LEU A 260 7.92 6.55 -6.41
CA LEU A 260 6.96 5.66 -5.77
C LEU A 260 7.25 4.21 -6.08
N ASN A 261 7.62 3.90 -7.33
CA ASN A 261 7.98 2.54 -7.74
C ASN A 261 9.15 2.03 -6.90
N GLU A 262 10.23 2.80 -6.84
CA GLU A 262 11.42 2.47 -6.06
C GLU A 262 11.15 2.51 -4.55
N GLY A 263 10.41 3.52 -4.08
CA GLY A 263 10.08 3.67 -2.67
C GLY A 263 9.23 2.51 -2.14
N LEU A 264 8.25 2.00 -2.90
CA LEU A 264 7.45 0.84 -2.50
C LEU A 264 8.26 -0.46 -2.57
N ALA A 265 9.12 -0.60 -3.57
CA ALA A 265 10.01 -1.75 -3.72
C ALA A 265 11.03 -1.83 -2.56
N MET A 266 11.55 -0.68 -2.11
CA MET A 266 12.44 -0.58 -0.94
C MET A 266 11.68 -0.71 0.38
N PHE A 267 10.44 -0.21 0.48
CA PHE A 267 9.62 -0.30 1.69
C PHE A 267 9.42 -1.74 2.17
N LEU A 268 9.25 -2.70 1.24
CA LEU A 268 9.04 -4.12 1.53
C LEU A 268 10.33 -4.90 1.81
N GLN A 269 11.50 -4.28 1.67
CA GLN A 269 12.77 -4.93 2.00
C GLN A 269 12.89 -5.10 3.51
N GLU A 270 13.14 -6.32 3.95
CA GLU A 270 13.29 -6.60 5.38
C GLU A 270 14.62 -6.08 5.93
N GLY A 271 14.58 -5.56 7.16
CA GLY A 271 15.78 -5.10 7.87
C GLY A 271 16.34 -3.79 7.34
N THR A 272 15.49 -2.93 6.78
CA THR A 272 15.85 -1.60 6.25
C THR A 272 15.02 -0.46 6.87
N GLU A 273 14.09 -0.78 7.77
CA GLU A 273 12.98 0.09 8.18
C GLU A 273 13.43 1.43 8.81
N GLU A 274 14.63 1.45 9.37
CA GLU A 274 15.24 2.62 10.01
C GLU A 274 16.45 3.16 9.22
N GLU A 275 17.04 2.35 8.33
CA GLU A 275 18.31 2.60 7.64
C GLU A 275 18.24 3.85 6.76
N TYR A 276 17.25 3.93 5.86
CA TYR A 276 17.12 5.05 4.92
C TYR A 276 16.73 6.36 5.62
N ALA A 277 15.93 6.28 6.69
CA ALA A 277 15.60 7.46 7.50
C ALA A 277 16.85 7.98 8.25
N ASP A 278 17.72 7.10 8.73
CA ASP A 278 19.00 7.46 9.35
C ASP A 278 20.00 8.03 8.34
N GLU A 279 20.01 7.54 7.10
CA GLU A 279 20.81 8.11 6.02
C GLU A 279 20.31 9.50 5.59
N MET A 280 18.99 9.69 5.51
CA MET A 280 18.40 10.96 5.09
C MET A 280 18.45 12.06 6.15
N ALA A 281 18.38 11.71 7.43
CA ALA A 281 18.42 12.68 8.52
C ALA A 281 19.60 13.68 8.46
N PRO A 282 20.88 13.26 8.32
CA PRO A 282 22.00 14.19 8.18
C PRO A 282 22.02 14.94 6.86
N VAL A 283 21.47 14.36 5.78
CA VAL A 283 21.36 14.99 4.46
C VAL A 283 20.37 16.16 4.50
N VAL A 284 19.19 15.92 5.06
CA VAL A 284 18.15 16.95 5.29
C VAL A 284 18.67 18.05 6.19
N LYS A 285 19.38 17.72 7.27
CA LYS A 285 19.97 18.71 8.17
C LYS A 285 20.94 19.68 7.49
N LYS A 286 21.63 19.23 6.43
CA LYS A 286 22.53 20.06 5.61
C LYS A 286 21.80 20.82 4.50
N GLY A 287 20.47 20.62 4.35
CA GLY A 287 19.68 21.22 3.28
C GLY A 287 19.92 20.56 1.91
N HIS A 288 20.46 19.35 1.87
CA HIS A 288 20.84 18.65 0.63
C HIS A 288 19.81 17.60 0.21
N TYR A 289 18.52 17.93 0.27
CA TYR A 289 17.41 17.06 -0.15
C TYR A 289 16.77 17.60 -1.43
N ILE A 290 16.00 16.75 -2.12
CA ILE A 290 15.22 17.12 -3.30
C ILE A 290 13.88 17.68 -2.80
N PRO A 291 13.41 18.86 -3.23
CA PRO A 291 12.07 19.29 -2.87
C PRO A 291 11.03 18.28 -3.38
N LEU A 292 10.03 17.92 -2.57
CA LEU A 292 9.08 16.84 -2.93
C LEU A 292 8.33 17.11 -4.23
N LYS A 293 8.01 18.37 -4.52
CA LYS A 293 7.42 18.77 -5.81
C LYS A 293 8.31 18.37 -7.00
N ASP A 294 9.63 18.44 -6.83
CA ASP A 294 10.61 18.13 -7.87
C ASP A 294 10.82 16.61 -7.93
N LEU A 295 10.95 15.94 -6.77
CA LEU A 295 11.02 14.48 -6.68
C LEU A 295 9.81 13.80 -7.36
N PHE A 296 8.60 14.29 -7.08
CA PHE A 296 7.36 13.75 -7.62
C PHE A 296 7.18 14.00 -9.12
N ALA A 297 7.86 15.00 -9.67
CA ALA A 297 7.85 15.32 -11.10
C ALA A 297 8.95 14.59 -11.89
N MET A 298 9.86 13.86 -11.24
CA MET A 298 10.98 13.21 -11.93
C MET A 298 10.53 12.05 -12.82
N THR A 299 10.84 12.16 -14.11
CA THR A 299 10.64 11.09 -15.11
C THR A 299 11.93 10.36 -15.44
N GLU A 300 13.08 10.83 -14.97
CA GLU A 300 14.41 10.23 -15.16
C GLU A 300 15.18 10.20 -13.84
N TYR A 301 16.13 9.26 -13.71
CA TYR A 301 16.99 9.21 -12.52
C TYR A 301 17.95 10.40 -12.49
N PRO A 302 18.13 11.06 -11.33
CA PRO A 302 19.12 12.12 -11.19
C PRO A 302 20.54 11.55 -11.15
N LYS A 303 21.56 12.38 -11.35
CA LYS A 303 22.97 11.96 -11.21
C LYS A 303 23.27 11.40 -9.81
N ALA A 304 22.67 12.00 -8.78
CA ALA A 304 22.80 11.56 -7.39
C ALA A 304 21.75 10.48 -7.07
N VAL A 305 21.88 9.32 -7.70
CA VAL A 305 20.89 8.22 -7.63
C VAL A 305 20.67 7.72 -6.19
N GLY A 306 21.73 7.66 -5.36
CA GLY A 306 21.61 7.22 -3.97
C GLY A 306 20.70 8.12 -3.11
N ALA A 307 20.83 9.45 -3.24
CA ALA A 307 19.97 10.40 -2.54
C ALA A 307 18.50 10.29 -3.01
N PHE A 308 18.30 10.05 -4.31
CA PHE A 308 16.97 9.78 -4.86
C PHE A 308 16.32 8.54 -4.24
N TYR A 309 17.06 7.43 -4.12
CA TYR A 309 16.54 6.21 -3.52
C TYR A 309 16.19 6.40 -2.04
N ALA A 310 17.14 6.92 -1.24
CA ALA A 310 16.93 7.10 0.19
C ALA A 310 15.76 8.07 0.49
N GLU A 311 15.63 9.15 -0.29
CA GLU A 311 14.52 10.08 -0.14
C GLU A 311 13.18 9.49 -0.60
N SER A 312 13.17 8.81 -1.75
CA SER A 312 11.99 8.12 -2.29
C SER A 312 11.43 7.10 -1.31
N GLU A 313 12.31 6.28 -0.73
CA GLU A 313 11.94 5.31 0.30
C GLU A 313 11.40 6.01 1.54
N SER A 314 12.13 7.01 2.07
CA SER A 314 11.76 7.67 3.32
C SER A 314 10.39 8.34 3.25
N VAL A 315 10.09 9.00 2.13
CA VAL A 315 8.80 9.65 1.88
C VAL A 315 7.70 8.60 1.65
N THR A 316 7.99 7.54 0.90
CA THR A 316 7.04 6.45 0.66
C THR A 316 6.67 5.74 1.96
N ARG A 317 7.65 5.44 2.81
CA ARG A 317 7.42 4.88 4.15
C ARG A 317 6.52 5.78 4.98
N MET A 318 6.76 7.08 4.98
CA MET A 318 5.89 8.02 5.69
C MET A 318 4.44 7.98 5.14
N LEU A 319 4.25 7.89 3.82
CA LEU A 319 2.93 7.75 3.21
C LEU A 319 2.26 6.43 3.59
N VAL A 320 2.92 5.30 3.37
CA VAL A 320 2.36 3.96 3.65
C VAL A 320 2.00 3.80 5.13
N THR A 321 2.79 4.37 6.04
CA THR A 321 2.51 4.34 7.48
C THR A 321 1.45 5.35 7.95
N SER A 322 1.21 6.41 7.18
CA SER A 322 0.24 7.47 7.54
C SER A 322 -1.13 7.27 6.91
N LEU A 323 -1.19 6.56 5.78
CA LEU A 323 -2.41 6.25 5.05
C LEU A 323 -2.95 4.88 5.50
N THR A 324 -4.27 4.73 5.53
CA THR A 324 -4.87 3.39 5.60
C THR A 324 -4.65 2.64 4.28
N ASN A 325 -4.74 1.32 4.28
CA ASN A 325 -4.58 0.53 3.05
C ASN A 325 -5.57 0.94 1.94
N GLU A 326 -6.78 1.38 2.31
CA GLU A 326 -7.75 1.92 1.35
C GLU A 326 -7.31 3.28 0.80
N GLN A 327 -6.84 4.19 1.66
CA GLN A 327 -6.34 5.48 1.20
C GLN A 327 -5.13 5.30 0.28
N MET A 328 -4.23 4.36 0.61
CA MET A 328 -3.11 3.99 -0.24
C MET A 328 -3.59 3.44 -1.59
N PHE A 329 -4.58 2.54 -1.58
CA PHE A 329 -5.18 2.01 -2.80
C PHE A 329 -5.81 3.11 -3.67
N THR A 330 -6.63 3.99 -3.08
CA THR A 330 -7.24 5.13 -3.79
C THR A 330 -6.16 6.07 -4.33
N PHE A 331 -5.10 6.33 -3.58
CA PHE A 331 -3.96 7.12 -4.03
C PHE A 331 -3.33 6.51 -5.30
N LEU A 332 -3.09 5.20 -5.32
CA LEU A 332 -2.54 4.51 -6.50
C LEU A 332 -3.50 4.54 -7.69
N GLU A 333 -4.80 4.34 -7.48
CA GLU A 333 -5.82 4.42 -8.55
C GLU A 333 -5.85 5.82 -9.19
N GLU A 334 -5.74 6.89 -8.41
CA GLU A 334 -5.69 8.25 -8.94
C GLU A 334 -4.39 8.53 -9.71
N LEU A 335 -3.24 8.07 -9.22
CA LEU A 335 -1.99 8.16 -9.96
C LEU A 335 -2.06 7.38 -11.27
N LYS A 336 -2.69 6.20 -11.28
CA LYS A 336 -2.92 5.38 -12.48
C LYS A 336 -3.83 6.07 -13.50
N LYS A 337 -4.72 6.97 -13.06
CA LYS A 337 -5.50 7.86 -13.94
C LYS A 337 -4.68 9.06 -14.47
N GLY A 338 -3.42 9.20 -14.05
CA GLY A 338 -2.55 10.31 -14.42
C GLY A 338 -2.77 11.57 -13.59
N MET A 339 -3.46 11.48 -12.45
CA MET A 339 -3.65 12.65 -11.58
C MET A 339 -2.32 13.07 -10.92
N PRO A 340 -2.06 14.38 -10.76
CA PRO A 340 -0.91 14.86 -9.99
C PRO A 340 -0.96 14.37 -8.54
N VAL A 341 0.20 14.15 -7.91
CA VAL A 341 0.30 13.63 -6.53
C VAL A 341 -0.56 14.40 -5.53
N ASN A 342 -0.61 15.73 -5.63
CA ASN A 342 -1.44 16.54 -4.74
C ASN A 342 -2.93 16.18 -4.84
N ILE A 343 -3.45 16.02 -6.07
CA ILE A 343 -4.84 15.66 -6.33
C ILE A 343 -5.11 14.23 -5.86
N ALA A 344 -4.21 13.30 -6.16
CA ALA A 344 -4.32 11.92 -5.72
C ALA A 344 -4.39 11.82 -4.18
N LEU A 345 -3.57 12.60 -3.45
CA LEU A 345 -3.61 12.66 -1.99
C LEU A 345 -4.92 13.29 -1.48
N GLN A 346 -5.44 14.33 -2.14
CA GLN A 346 -6.71 14.96 -1.77
C GLN A 346 -7.86 13.97 -1.91
N THR A 347 -7.94 13.25 -3.03
CA THR A 347 -8.95 12.20 -3.25
C THR A 347 -8.82 11.06 -2.24
N ALA A 348 -7.60 10.58 -2.01
CA ALA A 348 -7.34 9.48 -1.08
C ALA A 348 -7.71 9.83 0.37
N THR A 349 -7.46 11.06 0.81
CA THR A 349 -7.60 11.45 2.23
C THR A 349 -8.84 12.27 2.54
N GLY A 350 -9.49 12.85 1.54
CA GLY A 350 -10.54 13.87 1.68
C GLY A 350 -10.03 15.24 2.13
N LEU A 351 -8.72 15.40 2.35
CA LEU A 351 -8.12 16.67 2.75
C LEU A 351 -8.01 17.63 1.55
N GLN A 352 -7.88 18.92 1.84
CA GLN A 352 -7.84 20.00 0.85
C GLN A 352 -6.55 20.82 0.95
N GLY A 353 -6.24 21.58 -0.10
CA GLY A 353 -5.08 22.47 -0.17
C GLY A 353 -3.81 21.81 -0.70
N ASP A 354 -2.66 22.42 -0.46
CA ASP A 354 -1.36 21.89 -0.88
C ASP A 354 -0.88 20.81 0.10
N LEU A 355 -1.24 19.57 -0.18
CA LEU A 355 -0.86 18.40 0.60
C LEU A 355 0.59 17.99 0.35
N VAL A 356 1.17 18.30 -0.80
CA VAL A 356 2.59 18.04 -1.09
C VAL A 356 3.48 18.93 -0.23
N GLU A 357 3.16 20.22 -0.10
CA GLU A 357 3.89 21.12 0.79
C GLU A 357 3.71 20.76 2.27
N GLN A 358 2.51 20.32 2.66
CA GLN A 358 2.27 19.81 4.02
C GLN A 358 3.06 18.53 4.30
N LEU A 359 3.12 17.62 3.33
CA LEU A 359 3.90 16.40 3.39
C LEU A 359 5.39 16.72 3.55
N GLN A 360 5.91 17.66 2.75
CA GLN A 360 7.30 18.11 2.82
C GLN A 360 7.63 18.66 4.21
N LYS A 361 6.79 19.55 4.76
CA LYS A 361 7.00 20.11 6.10
C LYS A 361 7.04 19.02 7.17
N LYS A 362 6.11 18.06 7.14
CA LYS A 362 6.06 16.95 8.10
C LYS A 362 7.30 16.06 7.98
N TRP A 363 7.68 15.69 6.76
CA TRP A 363 8.85 14.86 6.50
C TRP A 363 10.15 15.54 6.96
N LEU A 364 10.36 16.82 6.63
CA LEU A 364 11.51 17.59 7.09
C LEU A 364 11.58 17.68 8.63
N GLN A 365 10.45 17.93 9.29
CA GLN A 365 10.41 17.94 10.76
C GLN A 365 10.79 16.59 11.36
N MET A 366 10.32 15.48 10.77
CA MET A 366 10.69 14.13 11.20
C MET A 366 12.19 13.88 11.05
N MET A 367 12.76 14.21 9.89
CA MET A 367 14.19 14.04 9.59
C MET A 367 15.08 14.89 10.50
N LEU A 368 14.70 16.15 10.77
CA LEU A 368 15.45 17.03 11.67
C LEU A 368 15.42 16.51 13.12
N LYS A 369 14.26 16.08 13.62
CA LYS A 369 14.15 15.46 14.96
C LYS A 369 15.01 14.20 15.06
N ARG A 370 15.03 13.38 14.01
CA ARG A 370 15.86 12.17 13.94
C ARG A 370 17.35 12.53 13.99
N ALA A 371 17.78 13.52 13.21
CA ALA A 371 19.17 14.01 13.19
C ALA A 371 19.63 14.64 14.53
N GLU A 372 18.70 15.13 15.34
CA GLU A 372 18.97 15.62 16.71
C GLU A 372 19.14 14.47 17.71
N ARG A 373 18.32 13.42 17.59
CA ARG A 373 18.41 12.23 18.45
C ARG A 373 19.71 11.46 18.22
N ALA A 374 20.15 11.33 16.97
CA ALA A 374 21.42 10.69 16.63
C ALA A 374 22.65 11.37 17.27
N LYS A 375 22.55 12.65 17.67
CA LYS A 375 23.61 13.37 18.39
C LYS A 375 23.66 13.07 19.90
N ARG A 376 22.68 12.36 20.46
CA ARG A 376 22.63 11.98 21.88
C ARG A 376 22.82 10.46 22.04
N PRO A 377 24.02 9.92 21.80
CA PRO A 377 24.28 8.52 22.13
C PRO A 377 24.36 8.38 23.66
N GLY A 378 23.41 7.65 24.25
CA GLY A 378 23.47 7.11 25.61
C GLY A 378 23.50 8.11 26.77
N ASN A 379 22.41 8.16 27.54
CA ASN A 379 22.48 8.42 28.97
C ASN A 379 22.38 7.08 29.69
#